data_AF-A0A508ASG5-F1
#
_entry.id   AF-A0A508ASG5-F1
#
_cell.length_a   1.000
_cell.length_b   1.000
_cell.length_c   1.000
_cell.angle_alpha   90.00
_cell.angle_beta   90.00
_cell.angle_gamma   90.00
#
_symmetry.space_group_name_H-M   'P 1'
#
loop_
_entity.id
_entity.type
_entity.pdbx_description
1 polymer ?
#
loop_
_entity_poly.entity_id
_entity_poly.type
_entity_poly.pdbx_seq_one_letter_code
_entity_poly.pdbx_strand_id
1 'polypeptide(L)'
;MSPEITAGLFGIIGVLVGGLVAWWLQKDRSSTDFRIALEAIKTEHMAETTARHFLSHQGYTDRSFELLSERLGGFEEDELRRILVRAGAIRYIRKDGSEFWRLLSRESEAIARARARSESSEPSDDDI
;
A
#
# COMPACT_ATOMS: atom_id res chain seq x y z
N MET A 1 -3.44 54.56 39.19
CA MET A 1 -4.03 53.80 38.07
C MET A 1 -5.32 53.19 38.58
N SER A 2 -6.42 53.24 37.81
CA SER A 2 -7.68 52.62 38.24
C SER A 2 -7.52 51.09 38.26
N PRO A 3 -8.09 50.41 39.27
CA PRO A 3 -7.94 48.96 39.44
C PRO A 3 -8.44 48.14 38.24
N GLU A 4 -9.36 48.71 37.46
CA GLU A 4 -9.90 48.15 36.23
C GLU A 4 -8.84 48.02 35.11
N ILE A 5 -7.96 49.02 34.98
CA ILE A 5 -6.88 49.01 33.98
C ILE A 5 -5.83 47.95 34.33
N THR A 6 -5.53 47.79 35.62
CA THR A 6 -4.56 46.80 36.10
C THR A 6 -5.06 45.37 35.88
N ALA A 7 -6.34 45.11 36.16
CA ALA A 7 -6.95 43.79 35.96
C ALA A 7 -7.00 43.39 34.47
N GLY A 8 -7.37 44.33 33.58
CA GLY A 8 -7.36 44.09 32.14
C GLY A 8 -5.96 43.76 31.59
N LEU A 9 -4.92 44.43 32.10
CA LEU A 9 -3.54 44.20 31.69
C LEU A 9 -3.05 42.79 32.05
N PHE A 10 -3.36 42.32 33.26
CA PHE A 10 -2.98 40.97 33.70
C PHE A 10 -3.70 39.87 32.91
N GLY A 11 -4.96 40.08 32.52
CA GLY A 11 -5.69 39.14 31.66
C GLY A 11 -5.02 38.96 30.30
N ILE A 12 -4.61 40.07 29.66
CA ILE A 12 -3.93 40.03 28.36
C ILE A 12 -2.56 39.34 28.47
N ILE A 13 -1.79 39.64 29.52
CA ILE A 13 -0.50 39.00 29.77
C ILE A 13 -0.68 37.48 29.96
N GLY A 14 -1.70 37.05 30.69
CA GLY A 14 -2.01 35.63 30.88
C GLY A 14 -2.30 34.90 29.56
N VAL A 15 -3.11 35.50 28.68
CA VAL A 15 -3.42 34.93 27.35
C VAL A 15 -2.16 34.85 26.48
N LEU A 16 -1.31 35.88 26.49
CA LEU A 16 -0.06 35.89 25.73
C LEU A 16 0.91 34.82 26.20
N VAL A 17 1.10 34.69 27.52
CA VAL A 17 2.00 33.68 28.09
C VAL A 17 1.45 32.27 27.86
N GLY A 18 0.16 32.05 28.08
CA GLY A 18 -0.49 30.77 27.82
C GLY A 18 -0.41 30.36 26.35
N GLY A 19 -0.66 31.31 25.44
CA GLY A 19 -0.52 31.11 24.00
C GLY A 19 0.91 30.80 23.58
N LEU A 20 1.90 31.47 24.17
CA LEU A 20 3.32 31.23 23.90
C LEU A 20 3.76 29.84 24.35
N VAL A 21 3.34 29.41 25.55
CA VAL A 21 3.64 28.07 26.07
C VAL A 21 2.97 26.99 25.22
N ALA A 22 1.70 27.19 24.84
CA ALA A 22 0.99 26.27 23.95
C ALA A 22 1.66 26.16 22.58
N TRP A 23 2.03 27.30 21.98
CA TRP A 23 2.75 27.32 20.70
C TRP A 23 4.10 26.60 20.79
N TRP A 24 4.86 26.80 21.88
CA TRP A 24 6.15 26.15 22.08
C TRP A 24 6.03 24.63 22.21
N LEU A 25 5.05 24.14 22.98
CA LEU A 25 4.73 22.71 23.10
C LEU A 25 4.28 22.11 21.76
N GLN A 26 3.45 22.83 21.00
CA GLN A 26 2.95 22.36 19.71
C GLN A 26 4.05 22.32 18.65
N LYS A 27 5.00 23.26 18.73
CA LYS A 27 6.16 23.33 17.85
C LYS A 27 7.09 22.12 18.02
N ASP A 28 7.29 21.67 19.25
CA ASP A 28 8.13 20.50 19.57
C ASP A 28 7.51 19.18 19.06
N ARG A 29 6.19 19.02 19.25
CA ARG A 29 5.47 17.78 18.90
C ARG A 29 5.37 17.53 17.39
N SER A 30 5.32 18.60 16.60
CA SER A 30 5.15 18.55 15.15
C SER A 30 6.20 17.69 14.43
N SER A 31 7.47 17.73 14.87
CA SER A 31 8.54 17.00 14.19
C SER A 31 8.44 15.48 14.37
N THR A 32 7.93 15.03 15.51
CA THR A 32 7.78 13.61 15.83
C THR A 32 6.62 13.00 15.05
N ASP A 33 5.49 13.70 15.00
CA ASP A 33 4.30 13.24 14.27
C ASP A 33 4.58 13.11 12.76
N PHE A 34 5.33 14.05 12.17
CA PHE A 34 5.76 13.95 10.78
C PHE A 34 6.70 12.77 10.53
N ARG A 35 7.62 12.47 11.46
CA ARG A 35 8.53 11.32 11.32
C ARG A 35 7.75 10.00 11.34
N ILE A 36 6.81 9.85 12.29
CA ILE A 36 5.97 8.66 12.38
C ILE A 36 5.12 8.50 11.12
N ALA A 37 4.52 9.58 10.61
CA ALA A 37 3.74 9.54 9.37
C ALA A 37 4.61 9.12 8.17
N LEU A 38 5.82 9.66 8.05
CA LEU A 38 6.75 9.28 6.99
C LEU A 38 7.22 7.82 7.11
N GLU A 39 7.48 7.32 8.32
CA GLU A 39 7.85 5.93 8.55
C GLU A 39 6.71 4.96 8.22
N ALA A 40 5.47 5.33 8.55
CA ALA A 40 4.29 4.57 8.17
C ALA A 40 4.13 4.50 6.64
N ILE A 41 4.22 5.65 5.96
CA ILE A 41 4.15 5.72 4.49
C ILE A 41 5.25 4.86 3.85
N LYS A 42 6.49 4.93 4.36
CA LYS A 42 7.60 4.11 3.86
C LYS A 42 7.31 2.61 3.99
N THR A 43 6.84 2.17 5.15
CA THR A 43 6.53 0.76 5.41
C THR A 43 5.46 0.24 4.44
N GLU A 44 4.36 0.98 4.28
CA GLU A 44 3.29 0.61 3.36
C GLU A 44 3.79 0.55 1.91
N HIS A 45 4.61 1.53 1.52
CA HIS A 45 5.17 1.59 0.16
C HIS A 45 6.17 0.45 -0.10
N MET A 46 6.88 -0.03 0.92
CA MET A 46 7.78 -1.19 0.81
C MET A 46 7.01 -2.49 0.61
N ALA A 47 5.89 -2.68 1.31
CA ALA A 47 5.04 -3.86 1.11
C ALA A 47 4.49 -3.92 -0.33
N GLU A 48 3.99 -2.81 -0.85
CA GLU A 48 3.52 -2.71 -2.24
C GLU A 48 4.64 -2.96 -3.25
N THR A 49 5.82 -2.38 -3.02
CA THR A 49 6.97 -2.52 -3.92
C THR A 49 7.42 -3.99 -3.98
N THR A 50 7.41 -4.66 -2.84
CA THR A 50 7.77 -6.08 -2.74
C THR A 50 6.74 -6.96 -3.43
N ALA A 51 5.45 -6.71 -3.21
CA ALA A 51 4.37 -7.41 -3.90
C ALA A 51 4.44 -7.24 -5.42
N ARG A 52 4.68 -6.01 -5.89
CA ARG A 52 4.89 -5.71 -7.31
C ARG A 52 6.10 -6.43 -7.87
N HIS A 53 7.22 -6.48 -7.12
CA HIS A 53 8.42 -7.20 -7.52
C HIS A 53 8.12 -8.70 -7.75
N PHE A 54 7.46 -9.37 -6.80
CA PHE A 54 7.09 -10.79 -6.92
C PHE A 54 6.18 -11.09 -8.12
N LEU A 55 5.23 -10.20 -8.42
CA LEU A 55 4.29 -10.37 -9.53
C LEU A 55 4.87 -9.92 -10.90
N SER A 56 5.96 -9.16 -10.89
CA SER A 56 6.64 -8.69 -12.12
C SER A 56 7.57 -9.74 -12.74
N HIS A 57 7.77 -10.88 -12.07
CA HIS A 57 8.72 -11.90 -12.51
C HIS A 57 8.41 -12.45 -13.91
N GLN A 58 9.42 -12.51 -14.79
CA GLN A 58 9.24 -12.79 -16.23
C GLN A 58 8.69 -14.20 -16.52
N GLY A 59 9.09 -15.21 -15.75
CA GLY A 59 8.66 -16.60 -16.01
C GLY A 59 7.17 -16.82 -15.78
N TYR A 60 6.55 -16.05 -14.90
CA TYR A 60 5.19 -16.31 -14.46
C TYR A 60 4.41 -15.01 -14.28
N THR A 61 3.37 -14.87 -15.07
CA THR A 61 2.43 -13.74 -15.04
C THR A 61 1.52 -13.75 -13.81
N ASP A 62 1.34 -14.92 -13.21
CA ASP A 62 0.40 -15.16 -12.14
C ASP A 62 0.96 -16.00 -10.98
N ARG A 63 0.41 -15.75 -9.79
CA ARG A 63 0.85 -16.32 -8.51
C ARG A 63 -0.36 -16.74 -7.68
N SER A 64 -0.28 -17.90 -7.04
CA SER A 64 -1.29 -18.29 -6.06
C SER A 64 -1.21 -17.38 -4.84
N PHE A 65 -2.35 -17.11 -4.22
CA PHE A 65 -2.42 -16.34 -2.99
C PHE A 65 -1.64 -17.01 -1.85
N GLU A 66 -1.71 -18.34 -1.77
CA GLU A 66 -0.95 -19.14 -0.79
C GLU A 66 0.56 -18.89 -0.88
N LEU A 67 1.13 -18.91 -2.09
CA LEU A 67 2.54 -18.61 -2.31
C LEU A 67 2.89 -17.16 -1.95
N LEU A 68 2.01 -16.21 -2.28
CA LEU A 68 2.21 -14.80 -1.93
C LEU A 68 2.19 -14.59 -0.41
N SER A 69 1.27 -15.26 0.29
CA SER A 69 1.14 -15.22 1.75
C SER A 69 2.39 -15.78 2.44
N GLU A 70 2.87 -16.94 1.98
CA GLU A 70 4.10 -17.55 2.51
C GLU A 70 5.34 -16.68 2.29
N ARG A 71 5.46 -16.04 1.11
CA ARG A 71 6.67 -15.30 0.71
C ARG A 71 6.73 -13.87 1.23
N LEU A 72 5.59 -13.16 1.28
CA LEU A 72 5.53 -11.81 1.81
C LEU A 72 5.51 -11.84 3.35
N GLY A 73 4.74 -12.76 3.94
CA GLY A 73 4.67 -13.00 5.38
C GLY A 73 4.25 -11.78 6.21
N GLY A 74 3.89 -12.00 7.48
CA GLY A 74 3.67 -10.90 8.44
C GLY A 74 2.43 -10.02 8.21
N PHE A 75 1.55 -10.41 7.30
CA PHE A 75 0.27 -9.75 7.04
C PHE A 75 -0.88 -10.74 7.20
N GLU A 76 -1.99 -10.26 7.75
CA GLU A 76 -3.25 -11.00 7.70
C GLU A 76 -3.73 -11.14 6.25
N GLU A 77 -4.52 -12.16 5.95
CA GLU A 77 -4.90 -12.43 4.56
C GLU A 77 -5.59 -11.22 3.89
N ASP A 78 -6.52 -10.56 4.58
CA ASP A 78 -7.24 -9.39 4.06
C ASP A 78 -6.35 -8.15 3.95
N GLU A 79 -5.33 -8.03 4.80
CA GLU A 79 -4.31 -7.00 4.67
C GLU A 79 -3.43 -7.23 3.45
N LEU A 80 -2.98 -8.47 3.24
CA LEU A 80 -2.23 -8.84 2.05
C LEU A 80 -3.02 -8.58 0.77
N ARG A 81 -4.32 -8.96 0.74
CA ARG A 81 -5.21 -8.65 -0.40
C ARG A 81 -5.28 -7.14 -0.67
N ARG A 82 -5.35 -6.30 0.37
CA ARG A 82 -5.33 -4.83 0.23
C ARG A 82 -3.99 -4.32 -0.32
N ILE A 83 -2.87 -4.86 0.14
CA ILE A 83 -1.53 -4.53 -0.37
C ILE A 83 -1.41 -4.91 -1.85
N LEU A 84 -1.90 -6.08 -2.24
CA LEU A 84 -1.89 -6.55 -3.64
C LEU A 84 -2.71 -5.62 -4.54
N VAL A 85 -3.89 -5.19 -4.10
CA VAL A 85 -4.70 -4.20 -4.83
C VAL A 85 -3.97 -2.87 -4.97
N ARG A 86 -3.38 -2.35 -3.88
CA ARG A 86 -2.56 -1.12 -3.91
C ARG A 86 -1.35 -1.25 -4.84
N ALA A 87 -0.75 -2.44 -4.91
CA ALA A 87 0.34 -2.73 -5.84
C ALA A 87 -0.09 -2.74 -7.33
N GLY A 88 -1.40 -2.72 -7.62
CA GLY A 88 -1.97 -2.77 -8.96
C GLY A 88 -2.26 -4.19 -9.45
N ALA A 89 -2.43 -5.14 -8.53
CA ALA A 89 -2.77 -6.51 -8.85
C ALA A 89 -4.29 -6.74 -8.85
N ILE A 90 -4.72 -7.70 -9.66
CA ILE A 90 -6.11 -8.16 -9.77
C ILE A 90 -6.23 -9.62 -9.34
N ARG A 91 -7.32 -9.91 -8.64
CA ARG A 91 -7.69 -11.24 -8.14
C ARG A 91 -8.53 -11.99 -9.17
N TYR A 92 -8.30 -13.29 -9.31
CA TYR A 92 -9.20 -14.19 -10.01
C TYR A 92 -9.16 -15.59 -9.38
N ILE A 93 -10.25 -16.33 -9.55
CA ILE A 93 -10.41 -17.69 -9.05
C ILE A 93 -10.30 -18.65 -10.23
N ARG A 94 -9.42 -19.65 -10.13
CA ARG A 94 -9.30 -20.70 -11.13
C ARG A 94 -10.40 -21.76 -10.97
N LYS A 95 -10.51 -22.66 -11.94
CA LYS A 95 -11.52 -23.74 -11.96
C LYS A 95 -11.45 -24.68 -10.75
N ASP A 96 -10.28 -24.81 -10.15
CA ASP A 96 -10.00 -25.62 -8.95
C ASP A 96 -10.36 -24.88 -7.64
N GLY A 97 -10.90 -23.65 -7.72
CA GLY A 97 -11.19 -22.81 -6.56
C GLY A 97 -9.98 -22.08 -6.00
N SER A 98 -8.79 -22.27 -6.58
CA SER A 98 -7.57 -21.61 -6.11
C SER A 98 -7.57 -20.12 -6.46
N GLU A 99 -7.15 -19.31 -5.49
CA GLU A 99 -7.04 -17.87 -5.64
C GLU A 99 -5.70 -17.48 -6.26
N PHE A 100 -5.76 -16.72 -7.34
CA PHE A 100 -4.59 -16.24 -8.07
C PHE A 100 -4.62 -14.73 -8.26
N TRP A 101 -3.42 -14.17 -8.32
CA TRP A 101 -3.18 -12.74 -8.48
C TRP A 101 -2.20 -12.50 -9.62
N ARG A 102 -2.43 -11.42 -10.36
CA ARG A 102 -1.55 -10.93 -11.44
C ARG A 102 -1.55 -9.41 -11.48
N LEU A 103 -0.50 -8.80 -12.01
CA LEU A 103 -0.51 -7.34 -12.27
C LEU A 103 -1.49 -7.01 -13.40
N LEU A 104 -2.29 -5.96 -13.21
CA LEU A 104 -3.19 -5.46 -14.24
C LEU A 104 -2.43 -5.10 -15.53
N SER A 105 -1.24 -4.50 -15.39
CA SER A 105 -0.37 -4.14 -16.52
C SER A 105 0.10 -5.32 -17.36
N ARG A 106 0.01 -6.56 -16.85
CA ARG A 106 0.45 -7.78 -17.54
C ARG A 106 -0.71 -8.60 -18.11
N GLU A 107 -1.93 -8.07 -18.11
CA GLU A 107 -3.10 -8.77 -18.65
C GLU A 107 -2.93 -9.14 -20.14
N SER A 108 -2.37 -8.23 -20.93
CA SER A 108 -2.09 -8.48 -22.36
C SER A 108 -1.13 -9.66 -22.59
N GLU A 109 -0.08 -9.76 -21.77
CA GLU A 109 0.87 -10.88 -21.80
C GLU A 109 0.18 -12.20 -21.44
N ALA A 110 -0.70 -12.19 -20.43
CA ALA A 110 -1.45 -13.37 -20.03
C ALA A 110 -2.39 -13.86 -21.15
N ILE A 111 -3.09 -12.94 -21.83
CA ILE A 111 -3.96 -13.26 -22.97
C ILE A 111 -3.13 -13.84 -24.13
N ALA A 112 -1.99 -13.22 -24.45
CA ALA A 112 -1.09 -13.69 -25.50
C ALA A 112 -0.57 -15.11 -25.22
N ARG A 113 -0.13 -15.39 -23.99
CA ARG A 113 0.33 -16.75 -23.59
C ARG A 113 -0.80 -17.77 -23.62
N ALA A 114 -2.03 -17.40 -23.25
CA ALA A 114 -3.18 -18.28 -23.31
C ALA A 114 -3.51 -18.67 -24.76
N ARG A 115 -3.48 -17.69 -25.68
CA ARG A 115 -3.71 -17.88 -27.11
C ARG A 115 -2.63 -18.74 -27.77
N ALA A 116 -1.36 -18.48 -27.48
CA ALA A 116 -0.26 -19.30 -28.00
C ALA A 116 -0.37 -20.77 -27.57
N ARG A 117 -0.89 -21.03 -26.36
CA ARG A 117 -1.11 -22.39 -25.86
C ARG A 117 -2.23 -23.12 -26.59
N SER A 118 -3.33 -22.45 -26.93
CA SER A 118 -4.41 -23.06 -27.72
C SER A 118 -3.95 -23.40 -29.13
N GLU A 119 -3.21 -22.50 -29.78
CA GLU A 119 -2.68 -22.72 -31.14
C GLU A 119 -1.65 -23.88 -31.18
N SER A 120 -0.86 -24.08 -30.13
CA SER A 120 0.09 -25.20 -30.06
C SER A 120 -0.53 -26.56 -29.69
N SER A 121 -1.81 -26.59 -29.31
CA SER A 121 -2.51 -27.82 -28.92
C SER A 121 -3.55 -28.30 -29.93
N GLU A 122 -3.72 -27.56 -31.04
CA GLU A 122 -4.37 -28.09 -32.24
C GLU A 122 -3.39 -29.05 -32.95
N PRO A 123 -3.81 -30.28 -33.31
CA PRO A 123 -2.95 -31.20 -34.04
C PRO A 123 -2.63 -30.58 -35.41
N SER A 124 -1.36 -30.62 -35.80
CA SER A 124 -0.94 -30.21 -37.14
C SER A 124 -1.59 -31.13 -38.17
N ASP A 125 -2.38 -30.56 -39.09
CA ASP A 125 -2.95 -31.27 -40.24
C ASP A 125 -1.87 -31.86 -41.20
N ASP A 126 -0.59 -31.67 -40.90
CA ASP A 126 0.55 -32.25 -41.63
C ASP A 126 0.86 -33.72 -41.28
N ASP A 127 0.14 -34.32 -40.32
CA ASP A 127 0.32 -35.73 -39.89
C ASP A 127 -0.80 -36.70 -40.37
N ILE A 128 -1.57 -36.36 -41.41
CA ILE A 128 -2.54 -37.28 -42.08
C ILE A 128 -2.11 -37.65 -43.49
#